data_AF-A0A2E0Q8K3-F1
#
_entry.id   AF-A0A2E0Q8K3-F1
#
_cell.length_a   1.000
_cell.length_b   1.000
_cell.length_c   1.000
_cell.angle_alpha   90.00
_cell.angle_beta   90.00
_cell.angle_gamma   90.00
#
_symmetry.space_group_name_H-M   'P 1'
#
loop_
_entity.id
_entity.type
_entity.pdbx_description
1 polymer ?
#
loop_
_entity_poly.entity_id
_entity_poly.type
_entity_poly.pdbx_seq_one_letter_code
_entity_poly.pdbx_strand_id
1 'polypeptide(L)'
;MQLSLQEFLTKTGLEEDLAPGEVKLKKHPSDKEGNSYTVVYDRKTDPQKVRVEVRPGLSGLMPMPQDMSKYAVWLQTQNFVEFEIGNA
;
A
#
# COMPACT_ATOMS: atom_id res chain seq x y z
N MET A 1 -7.72 -10.64 -8.22
CA MET A 1 -8.22 -11.55 -7.15
C MET A 1 -9.47 -10.92 -6.57
N GLN A 2 -10.46 -11.72 -6.20
CA GLN A 2 -11.71 -11.21 -5.61
C GLN A 2 -11.73 -11.57 -4.12
N LEU A 3 -12.10 -10.62 -3.28
CA LEU A 3 -12.35 -10.86 -1.86
C LEU A 3 -13.37 -9.86 -1.31
N SER A 4 -14.01 -10.20 -0.20
CA SER A 4 -14.84 -9.24 0.51
C SER A 4 -13.98 -8.17 1.20
N LEU A 5 -14.56 -6.99 1.42
CA LEU A 5 -13.86 -5.91 2.14
C LEU A 5 -13.50 -6.31 3.58
N GLN A 6 -14.34 -7.11 4.24
CA GLN A 6 -14.08 -7.55 5.61
C GLN A 6 -12.89 -8.51 5.69
N GLU A 7 -12.78 -9.45 4.74
CA GLU A 7 -11.61 -10.33 4.63
C GLU A 7 -10.34 -9.53 4.33
N PHE A 8 -10.45 -8.47 3.51
CA PHE A 8 -9.34 -7.58 3.21
C PHE A 8 -8.77 -6.92 4.46
N LEU A 9 -9.65 -6.25 5.23
CA LEU A 9 -9.27 -5.52 6.43
C LEU A 9 -8.65 -6.46 7.48
N THR A 10 -9.26 -7.64 7.67
CA THR A 10 -8.76 -8.67 8.58
C THR A 10 -7.35 -9.14 8.19
N LYS A 11 -7.10 -9.44 6.91
CA LYS A 11 -5.81 -9.95 6.44
C LYS A 11 -4.69 -8.91 6.46
N THR A 12 -5.03 -7.63 6.27
CA THR A 12 -4.06 -6.52 6.22
C THR A 12 -3.76 -5.94 7.60
N GLY A 13 -4.57 -6.28 8.60
CA GLY A 13 -4.49 -5.70 9.94
C GLY A 13 -4.71 -4.18 9.89
N LEU A 14 -5.66 -3.74 9.07
CA LEU A 14 -6.21 -2.40 9.13
C LEU A 14 -7.30 -2.40 10.22
N GLU A 15 -7.08 -1.64 11.28
CA GLU A 15 -8.02 -1.52 12.40
C GLU A 15 -9.21 -0.60 12.07
N GLU A 16 -9.04 0.27 11.07
CA GLU A 16 -10.03 1.22 10.61
C GLU A 16 -10.67 0.75 9.29
N ASP A 17 -11.95 1.10 9.11
CA ASP A 17 -12.62 0.90 7.83
C ASP A 17 -11.90 1.66 6.70
N LEU A 18 -11.84 1.04 5.52
CA LEU A 18 -11.34 1.64 4.29
C LEU A 18 -12.53 1.99 3.40
N ALA A 19 -13.03 3.22 3.53
CA ALA A 19 -14.21 3.66 2.79
C ALA A 19 -13.88 3.92 1.30
N PRO A 20 -14.89 3.87 0.40
CA PRO A 20 -14.72 4.33 -0.97
C PRO A 20 -14.22 5.78 -1.01
N GLY A 21 -13.23 6.09 -1.85
CA GLY A 21 -12.67 7.45 -1.89
C GLY A 21 -11.48 7.68 -0.96
N GLU A 22 -11.13 6.70 -0.12
CA GLU A 22 -10.07 6.86 0.89
C GLU A 22 -8.73 6.22 0.50
N VAL A 23 -7.67 6.77 1.10
CA VAL A 23 -6.33 6.21 1.08
C VAL A 23 -5.84 6.06 2.53
N LYS A 24 -5.36 4.88 2.90
CA LYS A 24 -4.73 4.62 4.21
C LYS A 24 -3.26 4.28 4.03
N LEU A 25 -2.45 4.69 5.01
CA LEU A 25 -1.01 4.50 5.00
C LEU A 25 -0.59 3.73 6.24
N LYS A 26 0.18 2.65 6.06
CA LYS A 26 0.79 1.88 7.15
C LYS A 26 2.31 1.96 7.03
N LYS A 27 2.94 2.60 8.00
CA LYS A 27 4.38 2.84 8.03
C LYS A 27 5.12 1.64 8.63
N HIS A 28 6.19 1.21 7.99
CA HIS A 28 7.06 0.12 8.44
C HIS A 28 8.50 0.65 8.56
N PRO A 29 8.87 1.21 9.73
CA PRO A 29 10.23 1.62 9.98
C PRO A 29 11.15 0.40 10.12
N SER A 30 12.40 0.57 9.68
CA SER A 30 13.49 -0.39 9.83
C SER A 30 14.71 0.32 10.43
N ASP A 31 15.73 -0.43 10.86
CA ASP A 31 16.97 0.13 11.43
C ASP A 31 17.72 1.02 10.44
N LYS A 32 17.51 0.82 9.13
CA LYS A 32 18.06 1.65 8.06
C LYS A 32 16.95 2.38 7.33
N GLU A 33 17.14 3.67 7.08
CA GLU A 33 16.18 4.50 6.35
C GLU A 33 15.87 3.93 4.96
N GLY A 34 16.89 3.46 4.22
CA GLY A 34 16.73 2.86 2.90
C GLY A 34 15.94 1.54 2.88
N ASN A 35 15.71 0.91 4.04
CA ASN A 35 14.87 -0.29 4.19
C ASN A 35 13.48 0.03 4.74
N SER A 36 13.21 1.26 5.15
CA SER A 36 11.90 1.67 5.64
C SER A 36 10.94 1.85 4.47
N TYR A 37 9.67 1.50 4.66
CA TYR A 37 8.66 1.57 3.61
C TYR A 37 7.28 1.88 4.17
N THR A 38 6.37 2.25 3.26
CA THR A 38 4.96 2.48 3.57
C THR A 38 4.11 1.58 2.69
N VAL A 39 3.19 0.86 3.31
CA VAL A 39 2.11 0.19 2.57
C VAL A 39 0.96 1.17 2.40
N VAL A 40 0.58 1.40 1.16
CA VAL A 40 -0.50 2.30 0.75
C VAL A 40 -1.69 1.46 0.32
N TYR A 41 -2.83 1.72 0.95
CA TYR A 41 -4.11 1.12 0.62
C TYR A 41 -4.98 2.17 -0.06
N ASP A 42 -5.11 2.10 -1.37
CA ASP A 42 -5.87 3.05 -2.18
C ASP A 42 -7.19 2.43 -2.65
N ARG A 43 -8.29 2.98 -2.14
CA ARG A 43 -9.67 2.74 -2.60
C ARG A 43 -10.31 4.02 -3.14
N LYS A 44 -9.51 5.05 -3.38
CA LYS A 44 -9.94 6.32 -3.95
C LYS A 44 -10.05 6.22 -5.46
N THR A 45 -9.08 5.58 -6.09
CA THR A 45 -8.98 5.53 -7.55
C THR A 45 -10.13 4.74 -8.18
N ASP A 46 -10.53 3.62 -7.59
CA ASP A 46 -11.68 2.81 -8.01
C ASP A 46 -12.40 2.23 -6.77
N PRO A 47 -13.64 2.64 -6.44
CA PRO A 47 -14.38 2.12 -5.30
C PRO A 47 -14.58 0.59 -5.27
N GLN A 48 -14.53 -0.06 -6.44
CA GLN A 48 -14.70 -1.49 -6.62
C GLN A 48 -13.37 -2.25 -6.49
N LYS A 49 -12.25 -1.53 -6.37
CA LYS A 49 -10.92 -2.13 -6.21
C LYS A 49 -10.18 -1.53 -5.03
N VAL A 50 -9.36 -2.33 -4.39
CA VAL A 50 -8.35 -1.81 -3.46
C VAL A 50 -6.99 -2.10 -4.07
N ARG A 51 -6.24 -1.04 -4.37
CA ARG A 51 -4.84 -1.14 -4.74
C ARG A 51 -3.99 -1.10 -3.48
N VAL A 52 -3.16 -2.13 -3.30
CA VAL A 52 -2.17 -2.19 -2.24
C VAL A 52 -0.81 -2.02 -2.85
N GLU A 53 -0.08 -1.01 -2.41
CA GLU A 53 1.23 -0.65 -2.97
C GLU A 53 2.26 -0.49 -1.86
N VAL A 54 3.45 -1.03 -2.07
CA VAL A 54 4.59 -0.76 -1.19
C VAL A 54 5.42 0.37 -1.79
N ARG A 55 5.57 1.46 -1.03
CA ARG A 55 6.35 2.64 -1.42
C ARG A 55 7.61 2.77 -0.57
N PRO A 56 8.76 3.16 -1.16
CA PRO A 56 9.98 3.40 -0.41
C PRO A 56 9.84 4.57 0.57
N GLY A 57 10.40 4.43 1.77
CA GLY A 57 10.36 5.42 2.82
C GLY A 57 9.03 5.51 3.57
N LEU A 58 8.97 6.45 4.52
CA LEU A 58 7.85 6.61 5.46
C LEU A 58 6.85 7.71 5.08
N SER A 59 7.08 8.42 3.96
CA SER A 59 6.20 9.48 3.48
C SER A 59 4.93 8.94 2.82
N GLY A 60 4.98 7.72 2.30
CA GLY A 60 3.93 7.18 1.43
C GLY A 60 3.88 7.85 0.05
N LEU A 61 4.85 8.70 -0.30
CA LEU A 61 5.01 9.26 -1.64
C LEU A 61 6.10 8.47 -2.37
N MET A 62 5.93 8.25 -3.67
CA MET A 62 7.00 7.65 -4.47
C MET A 62 8.14 8.66 -4.59
N PRO A 63 9.38 8.32 -4.18
CA PRO A 63 10.49 9.25 -4.33
C PRO A 63 10.89 9.41 -5.81
N MET A 64 11.65 10.46 -6.11
CA MET A 64 12.10 10.73 -7.47
C MET A 64 13.06 9.62 -7.98
N PRO A 65 13.13 9.36 -9.29
CA PRO A 65 13.99 8.30 -9.84
C PRO A 65 15.46 8.39 -9.40
N GLN A 66 15.99 9.60 -9.29
CA GLN A 66 17.37 9.86 -8.82
C GLN A 66 17.62 9.44 -7.37
N ASP A 67 16.57 9.38 -6.55
CA ASP A 67 16.63 9.01 -5.14
C ASP A 67 16.34 7.51 -4.90
N MET A 68 15.87 6.77 -5.93
CA MET A 68 15.56 5.34 -5.80
C MET A 68 16.76 4.47 -5.44
N SER A 69 17.94 4.83 -5.92
CA SER A 69 19.18 4.10 -5.63
C SER A 69 19.53 4.05 -4.14
N LYS A 70 18.93 4.93 -3.30
CA LYS A 70 19.13 4.98 -1.84
C LYS A 70 18.33 3.93 -1.08
N TYR A 71 17.31 3.34 -1.71
CA TYR A 71 16.44 2.36 -1.08
C TYR A 71 16.84 0.93 -1.43
N ALA A 72 16.36 -0.06 -0.67
CA ALA A 72 16.59 -1.46 -0.95
C ALA A 72 16.14 -1.83 -2.37
N VAL A 73 16.87 -2.72 -3.05
CA VAL A 73 16.59 -3.11 -4.45
C VAL A 73 15.13 -3.56 -4.65
N TRP A 74 14.57 -4.29 -3.68
CA TRP A 74 13.19 -4.77 -3.73
C TRP A 74 12.14 -3.64 -3.66
N LEU A 75 12.50 -2.45 -3.19
CA LEU A 75 11.65 -1.25 -3.19
C LEU A 75 11.74 -0.44 -4.49
N GLN A 76 12.71 -0.72 -5.36
CA GLN A 76 12.98 0.08 -6.57
C GLN A 76 12.16 -0.35 -7.81
N THR A 77 11.19 -1.23 -7.66
CA THR A 77 10.35 -1.74 -8.76
C THR A 77 8.86 -1.55 -8.47
N GLN A 78 8.01 -1.87 -9.44
CA GLN A 78 6.56 -1.82 -9.30
C GLN A 78 6.10 -2.86 -8.26
N ASN A 79 5.56 -2.38 -7.14
CA ASN A 79 5.21 -3.21 -5.98
C ASN A 79 3.74 -3.03 -5.58
N PHE A 80 2.84 -3.07 -6.56
CA PHE A 80 1.41 -3.03 -6.25
C PHE A 80 0.66 -4.27 -6.73
N VAL A 81 -0.43 -4.53 -6.03
CA VAL A 81 -1.44 -5.54 -6.37
C VAL A 81 -2.82 -4.92 -6.25
N GLU A 82 -3.74 -5.34 -7.11
CA GLU A 82 -5.14 -4.90 -7.09
C GLU A 82 -6.05 -6.05 -6.68
N PHE A 83 -7.00 -5.71 -5.81
CA PHE A 83 -8.02 -6.61 -5.32
C PHE A 83 -9.39 -6.09 -5.69
N GLU A 84 -10.21 -6.93 -6.32
CA GLU A 84 -11.60 -6.60 -6.60
C GLU A 84 -12.44 -6.88 -5.35
N ILE A 85 -13.26 -5.90 -4.98
CA ILE A 85 -14.19 -6.04 -3.86
C ILE A 85 -15.45 -6.74 -4.38
N GLY A 86 -15.65 -7.98 -3.96
CA GLY A 86 -16.87 -8.72 -4.22
C GLY A 86 -17.95 -8.43 -3.18
N ASN A 87 -19.22 -8.41 -3.60
CA ASN A 87 -20.33 -8.59 -2.68
C ASN A 87 -20.37 -10.09 -2.33
N ALA A 88 -20.02 -10.42 -1.08
CA ALA A 88 -20.24 -11.76 -0.55
C ALA A 88 -21.72 -11.95 -0.18
#